data_AF-A0A355UVA4-F1
#
_entry.id   AF-A0A355UVA4-F1
#
_cell.length_a   1.000
_cell.length_b   1.000
_cell.length_c   1.000
_cell.angle_alpha   90.00
_cell.angle_beta   90.00
_cell.angle_gamma   90.00
#
_symmetry.space_group_name_H-M   'P 1'
#
loop_
_entity.id
_entity.type
_entity.pdbx_description
1 polymer ?
#
loop_
_entity_poly.entity_id
_entity_poly.type
_entity_poly.pdbx_seq_one_letter_code
_entity_poly.pdbx_strand_id
1 'polypeptide(L)'
;MKRLIIYSAAFSMLVSGLTACDSVNNSYSAELQTSAYETTAMTEKKISADNVTTAEETSQTEPAETSVYYNYTEPADYNSIDDTPQTSSDYSYSDSADFSSGEFTSDDLVFVYNGIKINLDEDINDVIAALGQPVDMISAPSCYYDGDDKTFVYDGFKVNTYPDGNNDYVVSIELVSDSVSTVKGVTTGMKIDDALAVYGQNYTVNGFNYQYQTGDKYMYFYVQDGIISIIGIVYAN
;
A
#
# COMPACT_ATOMS: atom_id res chain seq x y z
N MET A 1 -65.59 -11.43 -24.60
CA MET A 1 -65.95 -10.12 -25.20
C MET A 1 -64.64 -9.47 -25.64
N LYS A 2 -64.26 -9.57 -26.93
CA LYS A 2 -64.12 -8.45 -27.91
C LYS A 2 -63.42 -7.22 -27.29
N ARG A 3 -62.26 -6.74 -27.77
CA ARG A 3 -61.91 -6.46 -29.18
C ARG A 3 -60.40 -6.50 -29.49
N LEU A 4 -60.14 -7.00 -30.69
CA LEU A 4 -58.95 -6.96 -31.53
C LEU A 4 -59.08 -5.74 -32.47
N ILE A 5 -57.99 -5.00 -32.73
CA ILE A 5 -57.83 -4.16 -33.93
C ILE A 5 -56.43 -4.39 -34.49
N ILE A 6 -56.40 -4.81 -35.75
CA ILE A 6 -55.29 -5.01 -36.69
C ILE A 6 -55.38 -3.88 -37.74
N TYR A 7 -54.26 -3.40 -38.30
CA TYR A 7 -54.02 -2.99 -39.71
C TYR A 7 -52.50 -2.66 -39.81
N SER A 8 -51.62 -3.41 -40.51
CA SER A 8 -51.32 -3.52 -41.97
C SER A 8 -50.94 -2.17 -42.62
N ALA A 9 -50.01 -1.97 -43.57
CA ALA A 9 -49.19 -2.79 -44.49
C ALA A 9 -48.07 -1.87 -45.07
N ALA A 10 -46.82 -2.32 -45.24
CA ALA A 10 -46.14 -2.65 -46.51
C ALA A 10 -46.11 -1.61 -47.66
N PHE A 11 -44.92 -1.18 -48.10
CA PHE A 11 -44.54 -0.88 -49.50
C PHE A 11 -43.00 -0.68 -49.59
N SER A 12 -42.21 -1.63 -50.10
CA SER A 12 -41.82 -1.85 -51.51
C SER A 12 -41.03 -0.70 -52.15
N MET A 13 -39.73 -0.89 -52.42
CA MET A 13 -39.23 -1.14 -53.79
C MET A 13 -37.70 -1.31 -53.82
N LEU A 14 -37.30 -2.42 -54.44
CA LEU A 14 -36.00 -2.68 -55.05
C LEU A 14 -35.77 -1.72 -56.23
N VAL A 15 -34.54 -1.24 -56.41
CA VAL A 15 -33.92 -1.11 -57.74
C VAL A 15 -32.43 -1.47 -57.65
N SER A 16 -32.07 -2.36 -58.57
CA SER A 16 -30.80 -3.01 -58.84
C SER A 16 -29.78 -2.07 -59.52
N GLY A 17 -28.48 -2.35 -59.34
CA GLY A 17 -27.42 -1.78 -60.17
C GLY A 17 -26.04 -2.40 -59.91
N LEU A 18 -25.63 -3.31 -60.80
CA LEU A 18 -24.31 -3.94 -60.92
C LEU A 18 -23.15 -2.93 -61.07
N THR A 19 -21.97 -3.21 -60.52
CA THR A 19 -20.75 -3.63 -61.28
C THR A 19 -19.49 -3.63 -60.40
N ALA A 20 -18.92 -4.83 -60.26
CA ALA A 20 -17.52 -5.28 -60.17
C ALA A 20 -16.40 -4.55 -59.37
N CYS A 21 -15.71 -5.43 -58.63
CA CYS A 21 -14.26 -5.60 -58.43
C CYS A 21 -13.46 -4.77 -57.40
N ASP A 22 -12.66 -5.56 -56.69
CA ASP A 22 -11.38 -5.28 -56.06
C ASP A 22 -11.34 -4.73 -54.62
N SER A 23 -11.36 -5.70 -53.70
CA SER A 23 -10.23 -6.03 -52.82
C SER A 23 -9.70 -4.99 -51.81
N VAL A 24 -9.80 -5.41 -50.54
CA VAL A 24 -8.81 -5.29 -49.45
C VAL A 24 -8.92 -4.08 -48.51
N ASN A 25 -9.08 -4.43 -47.23
CA ASN A 25 -8.78 -3.73 -45.97
C ASN A 25 -9.65 -2.54 -45.54
N ASN A 26 -10.61 -2.85 -44.68
CA ASN A 26 -11.26 -1.91 -43.77
C ASN A 26 -10.65 -2.12 -42.36
N SER A 27 -9.81 -1.19 -41.91
CA SER A 27 -9.44 -1.05 -40.49
C SER A 27 -10.29 0.06 -39.90
N TYR A 28 -11.07 -0.31 -38.88
CA TYR A 28 -11.93 0.59 -38.13
C TYR A 28 -11.12 1.66 -37.36
N SER A 29 -11.75 2.83 -37.32
CA SER A 29 -11.45 4.07 -36.62
C SER A 29 -11.36 3.95 -35.10
N ALA A 30 -10.42 4.70 -34.50
CA ALA A 30 -10.61 5.33 -33.19
C ALA A 30 -9.87 6.67 -33.19
N GLU A 31 -10.61 7.76 -33.01
CA GLU A 31 -10.10 9.11 -32.78
C GLU A 31 -9.54 9.20 -31.35
N LEU A 32 -8.32 9.70 -31.21
CA LEU A 32 -7.76 10.15 -29.93
C LEU A 32 -7.52 11.66 -30.02
N GLN A 33 -8.23 12.39 -29.16
CA GLN A 33 -8.02 13.81 -28.91
C GLN A 33 -6.63 14.03 -28.29
N THR A 34 -5.81 14.84 -28.93
CA THR A 34 -4.55 15.33 -28.36
C THR A 34 -4.74 16.74 -27.84
N SER A 35 -4.56 16.94 -26.53
CA SER A 35 -4.45 18.28 -25.93
C SER A 35 -3.04 18.81 -26.15
N ALA A 36 -2.94 19.91 -26.90
CA ALA A 36 -1.69 20.61 -27.16
C ALA A 36 -1.15 21.30 -25.90
N TYR A 37 0.10 21.04 -25.55
CA TYR A 37 0.91 21.93 -24.71
C TYR A 37 1.75 22.82 -25.64
N GLU A 38 1.68 24.14 -25.42
CA GLU A 38 2.41 25.14 -26.19
C GLU A 38 3.87 25.23 -25.74
N THR A 39 4.81 25.01 -26.66
CA THR A 39 6.23 25.29 -26.46
C THR A 39 6.57 26.64 -27.09
N THR A 40 6.90 27.63 -26.27
CA THR A 40 7.44 28.92 -26.76
C THR A 40 8.96 28.81 -26.90
N ALA A 41 9.45 29.03 -28.12
CA ALA A 41 10.87 29.07 -28.46
C ALA A 41 11.52 30.43 -28.11
N MET A 42 12.77 30.39 -27.67
CA MET A 42 13.70 31.54 -27.77
C MET A 42 15.09 31.09 -28.25
N THR A 43 15.33 31.40 -29.52
CA THR A 43 16.52 31.94 -30.21
C THR A 43 17.96 31.51 -29.87
N GLU A 44 18.61 31.09 -30.97
CA GLU A 44 20.00 30.81 -31.33
C GLU A 44 21.16 31.54 -30.61
N LYS A 45 22.25 30.78 -30.39
CA LYS A 45 23.63 31.28 -30.49
C LYS A 45 24.54 30.23 -31.16
N LYS A 46 25.06 30.56 -32.34
CA LYS A 46 26.05 29.80 -33.13
C LYS A 46 27.45 29.84 -32.50
N ILE A 47 28.14 28.70 -32.46
CA ILE A 47 29.61 28.60 -32.63
C ILE A 47 29.92 27.36 -33.50
N SER A 48 30.90 27.53 -34.38
CA SER A 48 31.38 26.68 -35.48
C SER A 48 32.53 25.76 -35.06
N ALA A 49 32.63 24.57 -35.66
CA ALA A 49 33.78 24.01 -36.41
C ALA A 49 33.92 22.47 -36.28
N ASP A 50 33.87 21.81 -37.45
CA ASP A 50 34.51 20.56 -37.91
C ASP A 50 35.06 19.54 -36.90
N ASN A 51 34.55 18.29 -36.96
CA ASN A 51 35.33 17.18 -37.51
C ASN A 51 34.47 15.93 -37.80
N VAL A 52 34.80 15.25 -38.90
CA VAL A 52 34.20 14.01 -39.41
C VAL A 52 34.86 12.79 -38.75
N THR A 53 34.09 11.83 -38.22
CA THR A 53 34.39 10.39 -38.36
C THR A 53 33.14 9.52 -38.20
N THR A 54 32.96 8.61 -39.14
CA THR A 54 32.00 7.50 -39.20
C THR A 54 32.38 6.37 -38.22
N ALA A 55 31.42 5.81 -37.48
CA ALA A 55 31.19 4.36 -37.35
C ALA A 55 30.07 4.08 -36.33
N GLU A 56 29.16 3.21 -36.75
CA GLU A 56 28.13 2.55 -35.96
C GLU A 56 28.72 1.73 -34.81
N GLU A 57 27.95 1.67 -33.70
CA GLU A 57 27.58 0.47 -32.93
C GLU A 57 27.52 0.84 -31.43
N THR A 58 26.32 1.10 -30.91
CA THR A 58 26.11 1.27 -29.46
C THR A 58 25.12 0.22 -28.97
N SER A 59 25.73 -0.83 -28.42
CA SER A 59 25.14 -1.78 -27.50
C SER A 59 24.47 -1.08 -26.31
N GLN A 60 23.41 -1.71 -25.83
CA GLN A 60 22.65 -1.39 -24.63
C GLN A 60 23.55 -1.00 -23.45
N THR A 61 23.21 0.12 -22.80
CA THR A 61 23.60 0.40 -21.41
C THR A 61 22.33 0.67 -20.61
N GLU A 62 22.01 -0.33 -19.78
CA GLU A 62 21.00 -0.31 -18.73
C GLU A 62 21.47 0.64 -17.61
N PRO A 63 20.66 1.61 -17.15
CA PRO A 63 21.03 2.40 -15.98
C PRO A 63 20.80 1.61 -14.69
N ALA A 64 21.84 1.59 -13.88
CA ALA A 64 22.01 0.87 -12.62
C ALA A 64 20.83 0.97 -11.65
N GLU A 65 20.38 -0.19 -11.18
CA GLU A 65 19.48 -0.34 -10.04
C GLU A 65 20.09 0.25 -8.77
N THR A 66 19.34 1.16 -8.14
CA THR A 66 19.59 1.54 -6.74
C THR A 66 18.49 0.89 -5.92
N SER A 67 18.62 -0.42 -5.68
CA SER A 67 17.77 -1.16 -4.76
C SER A 67 18.16 -0.80 -3.34
N VAL A 68 17.27 -0.12 -2.62
CA VAL A 68 17.39 0.00 -1.16
C VAL A 68 16.80 -1.27 -0.57
N TYR A 69 17.61 -2.32 -0.57
CA TYR A 69 17.35 -3.56 0.15
C TYR A 69 17.53 -3.27 1.64
N TYR A 70 16.53 -3.56 2.47
CA TYR A 70 16.76 -3.65 3.91
C TYR A 70 17.75 -4.80 4.14
N ASN A 71 19.01 -4.46 4.39
CA ASN A 71 20.01 -5.43 4.82
C ASN A 71 19.56 -6.03 6.15
N TYR A 72 18.99 -7.23 6.10
CA TYR A 72 19.00 -8.13 7.25
C TYR A 72 20.46 -8.52 7.50
N THR A 73 21.16 -7.73 8.31
CA THR A 73 22.34 -8.22 9.04
C THR A 73 21.83 -9.21 10.08
N GLU A 74 22.10 -10.51 9.90
CA GLU A 74 22.10 -11.45 11.01
C GLU A 74 23.01 -10.89 12.11
N PRO A 75 22.51 -10.62 13.33
CA PRO A 75 23.41 -10.34 14.43
C PRO A 75 24.14 -11.63 14.80
N ALA A 76 25.46 -11.50 14.96
CA ALA A 76 26.32 -12.55 15.45
C ALA A 76 25.81 -13.11 16.79
N ASP A 77 25.69 -14.44 16.83
CA ASP A 77 25.85 -15.34 17.98
C ASP A 77 25.78 -14.68 19.37
N TYR A 78 24.57 -14.38 19.83
CA TYR A 78 24.33 -13.91 21.19
C TYR A 78 24.23 -15.11 22.14
N ASN A 79 25.39 -15.48 22.70
CA ASN A 79 25.47 -16.40 23.81
C ASN A 79 24.85 -15.79 25.09
N SER A 80 23.99 -16.60 25.71
CA SER A 80 23.33 -16.50 27.02
C SER A 80 23.53 -15.22 27.83
N ILE A 81 22.46 -14.45 28.02
CA ILE A 81 22.32 -13.62 29.21
C ILE A 81 21.26 -14.21 30.12
N ASP A 82 21.72 -14.49 31.33
CA ASP A 82 21.00 -14.94 32.52
C ASP A 82 19.95 -13.89 32.92
N ASP A 83 18.69 -14.30 32.93
CA ASP A 83 17.54 -13.45 33.21
C ASP A 83 17.41 -13.24 34.73
N THR A 84 18.05 -12.18 35.22
CA THR A 84 17.74 -11.60 36.53
C THR A 84 17.33 -10.14 36.34
N PRO A 85 16.16 -9.70 36.84
CA PRO A 85 15.68 -8.33 36.62
C PRO A 85 16.57 -7.30 37.32
N GLN A 86 17.38 -6.58 36.56
CA GLN A 86 18.08 -5.38 37.05
C GLN A 86 17.18 -4.16 36.87
N THR A 87 16.67 -3.71 38.01
CA THR A 87 16.05 -2.40 38.24
C THR A 87 17.02 -1.27 37.90
N SER A 88 16.60 -0.39 37.00
CA SER A 88 17.23 0.93 36.78
C SER A 88 16.15 1.99 36.74
N SER A 89 16.22 2.86 37.74
CA SER A 89 15.31 3.95 38.07
C SER A 89 15.50 5.20 37.19
N ASP A 90 14.41 5.97 37.09
CA ASP A 90 14.33 7.36 36.65
C ASP A 90 14.29 7.66 35.14
N TYR A 91 13.16 7.28 34.53
CA TYR A 91 12.44 8.17 33.62
C TYR A 91 11.01 8.35 34.14
N SER A 92 10.73 9.52 34.69
CA SER A 92 9.41 9.93 35.14
C SER A 92 8.61 10.46 33.95
N TYR A 93 7.93 9.55 33.26
CA TYR A 93 6.78 9.92 32.44
C TYR A 93 5.54 9.75 33.32
N SER A 94 5.02 10.88 33.81
CA SER A 94 3.72 10.94 34.47
C SER A 94 2.69 11.38 33.44
N ASP A 95 1.90 10.45 32.93
CA ASP A 95 0.47 10.65 32.90
C ASP A 95 -0.20 9.28 32.92
N SER A 96 -1.09 9.07 33.89
CA SER A 96 -1.91 7.88 33.97
C SER A 96 -2.97 7.98 32.89
N ALA A 97 -2.61 7.62 31.66
CA ALA A 97 -3.58 7.36 30.62
C ALA A 97 -4.47 6.19 31.07
N ASP A 98 -5.78 6.42 30.98
CA ASP A 98 -6.82 5.45 31.32
C ASP A 98 -6.84 4.38 30.22
N PHE A 99 -5.95 3.39 30.34
CA PHE A 99 -5.89 2.29 29.39
C PHE A 99 -6.98 1.26 29.71
N SER A 100 -7.76 0.90 28.69
CA SER A 100 -8.70 -0.23 28.80
C SER A 100 -7.91 -1.54 28.81
N SER A 101 -7.53 -2.02 29.99
CA SER A 101 -6.84 -3.31 30.15
C SER A 101 -7.78 -4.50 30.00
N GLY A 102 -7.26 -5.61 29.49
CA GLY A 102 -8.02 -6.86 29.32
C GLY A 102 -7.31 -7.81 28.39
N GLU A 103 -7.73 -9.08 28.37
CA GLU A 103 -7.17 -10.07 27.45
C GLU A 103 -7.19 -9.57 26.01
N PHE A 104 -6.14 -9.90 25.26
CA PHE A 104 -6.08 -9.65 23.83
C PHE A 104 -7.13 -10.50 23.08
N THR A 105 -7.89 -9.87 22.20
CA THR A 105 -8.93 -10.53 21.39
C THR A 105 -8.90 -10.06 19.94
N SER A 106 -9.73 -10.65 19.09
CA SER A 106 -9.88 -10.20 17.69
C SER A 106 -10.36 -8.76 17.56
N ASP A 107 -11.08 -8.23 18.54
CA ASP A 107 -11.57 -6.85 18.51
C ASP A 107 -10.44 -5.82 18.68
N ASP A 108 -9.27 -6.27 19.16
CA ASP A 108 -8.06 -5.45 19.29
C ASP A 108 -7.30 -5.30 17.95
N LEU A 109 -7.65 -6.08 16.92
CA LEU A 109 -7.00 -6.08 15.61
C LEU A 109 -7.66 -5.13 14.60
N VAL A 110 -8.27 -4.06 15.09
CA VAL A 110 -8.84 -3.00 14.26
C VAL A 110 -8.06 -1.71 14.49
N PHE A 111 -7.80 -0.97 13.43
CA PHE A 111 -7.30 0.39 13.55
C PHE A 111 -8.44 1.39 13.37
N VAL A 112 -8.50 2.40 14.23
CA VAL A 112 -9.52 3.45 14.16
C VAL A 112 -8.83 4.80 14.05
N TYR A 113 -9.05 5.49 12.94
CA TYR A 113 -8.51 6.83 12.69
C TYR A 113 -9.64 7.82 12.47
N ASN A 114 -9.74 8.86 13.30
CA ASN A 114 -10.82 9.86 13.24
C ASN A 114 -12.25 9.26 13.20
N GLY A 115 -12.45 8.13 13.90
CA GLY A 115 -13.72 7.40 13.95
C GLY A 115 -13.98 6.46 12.77
N ILE A 116 -13.07 6.40 11.80
CA ILE A 116 -13.12 5.48 10.66
C ILE A 116 -12.38 4.21 11.03
N LYS A 117 -13.04 3.06 10.86
CA LYS A 117 -12.43 1.75 11.06
C LYS A 117 -11.76 1.31 9.77
N ILE A 118 -10.54 0.81 9.88
CA ILE A 118 -9.78 0.24 8.77
C ILE A 118 -9.49 -1.21 9.14
N ASN A 119 -9.90 -2.14 8.29
CA ASN A 119 -9.74 -3.57 8.53
C ASN A 119 -8.69 -4.16 7.59
N LEU A 120 -8.12 -5.28 8.01
CA LEU A 120 -7.35 -6.14 7.12
C LEU A 120 -8.27 -6.74 6.05
N ASP A 121 -7.72 -7.04 4.88
CA ASP A 121 -8.41 -7.51 3.66
C ASP A 121 -9.49 -6.56 3.11
N GLU A 122 -9.49 -5.30 3.54
CA GLU A 122 -10.34 -4.26 2.96
C GLU A 122 -9.75 -3.76 1.64
N ASP A 123 -10.59 -3.46 0.64
CA ASP A 123 -10.14 -2.86 -0.62
C ASP A 123 -9.59 -1.45 -0.34
N ILE A 124 -8.37 -1.17 -0.77
CA ILE A 124 -7.72 0.10 -0.47
C ILE A 124 -8.49 1.30 -1.04
N ASN A 125 -9.25 1.12 -2.12
CA ASN A 125 -10.04 2.22 -2.69
C ASN A 125 -11.15 2.66 -1.73
N ASP A 126 -11.76 1.74 -1.00
CA ASP A 126 -12.77 2.06 0.02
C ASP A 126 -12.14 2.79 1.21
N VAL A 127 -10.94 2.35 1.62
CA VAL A 127 -10.15 3.02 2.67
C VAL A 127 -9.79 4.46 2.26
N ILE A 128 -9.28 4.67 1.03
CA ILE A 128 -8.95 5.99 0.51
C ILE A 128 -10.21 6.86 0.39
N ALA A 129 -11.35 6.29 -0.02
CA ALA A 129 -12.60 7.03 -0.11
C ALA A 129 -13.08 7.52 1.27
N ALA A 130 -12.83 6.74 2.33
CA ALA A 130 -13.19 7.09 3.70
C ALA A 130 -12.20 8.11 4.33
N LEU A 131 -10.90 7.87 4.20
CA LEU A 131 -9.85 8.65 4.88
C LEU A 131 -9.45 9.92 4.11
N GLY A 132 -9.66 9.94 2.80
CA GLY A 132 -9.05 10.90 1.89
C GLY A 132 -7.75 10.38 1.29
N GLN A 133 -7.11 11.23 0.48
CA GLN A 133 -5.86 10.86 -0.21
C GLN A 133 -4.70 10.71 0.78
N PRO A 134 -3.80 9.73 0.58
CA PRO A 134 -2.58 9.62 1.37
C PRO A 134 -1.64 10.81 1.11
N VAL A 135 -0.70 11.03 2.03
CA VAL A 135 0.37 12.03 1.83
C VAL A 135 1.40 11.57 0.80
N ASP A 136 1.60 10.26 0.70
CA ASP A 136 2.52 9.63 -0.24
C ASP A 136 2.07 8.19 -0.56
N MET A 137 2.51 7.67 -1.70
CA MET A 137 2.28 6.29 -2.11
C MET A 137 3.55 5.71 -2.72
N ILE A 138 3.99 4.59 -2.16
CA ILE A 138 5.17 3.85 -2.62
C ILE A 138 4.67 2.53 -3.23
N SER A 139 5.25 2.13 -4.36
CA SER A 139 4.92 0.88 -5.07
C SER A 139 6.21 0.10 -5.30
N ALA A 140 6.17 -1.21 -5.09
CA ALA A 140 7.26 -2.13 -5.41
C ALA A 140 6.70 -3.46 -5.90
N PRO A 141 7.40 -4.18 -6.79
CA PRO A 141 6.96 -5.51 -7.22
C PRO A 141 6.73 -6.44 -6.02
N SER A 142 5.57 -7.09 -5.99
CA SER A 142 5.24 -8.02 -4.92
C SER A 142 6.14 -9.25 -4.98
N CYS A 143 6.57 -9.70 -3.81
CA CYS A 143 7.38 -10.92 -3.70
C CYS A 143 6.54 -12.21 -3.77
N TYR A 144 5.26 -12.12 -3.44
CA TYR A 144 4.38 -13.29 -3.29
C TYR A 144 3.24 -13.30 -4.30
N TYR A 145 2.72 -12.12 -4.66
CA TYR A 145 1.58 -11.97 -5.54
C TYR A 145 2.00 -11.48 -6.93
N ASP A 146 1.12 -11.64 -7.91
CA ASP A 146 1.32 -11.06 -9.24
C ASP A 146 0.86 -9.59 -9.22
N GLY A 147 1.79 -8.65 -9.37
CA GLY A 147 1.54 -7.22 -9.28
C GLY A 147 2.52 -6.52 -8.33
N ASP A 148 2.12 -5.33 -7.88
CA ASP A 148 2.92 -4.52 -6.96
C ASP A 148 2.28 -4.49 -5.56
N ASP A 149 3.10 -4.67 -4.53
CA ASP A 149 2.75 -4.28 -3.17
C ASP A 149 2.80 -2.75 -3.08
N LYS A 150 1.82 -2.15 -2.40
CA LYS A 150 1.74 -0.69 -2.27
C LYS A 150 1.70 -0.29 -0.80
N THR A 151 2.35 0.83 -0.49
CA THR A 151 2.32 1.47 0.82
C THR A 151 1.72 2.85 0.69
N PHE A 152 0.59 3.07 1.35
CA PHE A 152 -0.11 4.34 1.42
C PHE A 152 0.24 5.01 2.75
N VAL A 153 0.92 6.16 2.68
CA VAL A 153 1.40 6.88 3.85
C VAL A 153 0.37 7.92 4.28
N TYR A 154 -0.01 7.90 5.55
CA TYR A 154 -0.85 8.91 6.19
C TYR A 154 -0.08 9.56 7.33
N ASP A 155 -0.64 10.62 7.91
CA ASP A 155 -0.03 11.24 9.10
C ASP A 155 -0.10 10.29 10.29
N GLY A 156 1.07 9.77 10.68
CA GLY A 156 1.27 8.88 11.81
C GLY A 156 1.11 7.38 11.56
N PHE A 157 0.62 6.95 10.40
CA PHE A 157 0.49 5.52 10.08
C PHE A 157 0.66 5.21 8.59
N LYS A 158 0.86 3.94 8.28
CA LYS A 158 0.93 3.40 6.91
C LYS A 158 -0.08 2.29 6.72
N VAL A 159 -0.62 2.18 5.53
CA VAL A 159 -1.43 1.05 5.08
C VAL A 159 -0.66 0.34 3.97
N ASN A 160 -0.30 -0.92 4.19
CA ASN A 160 0.37 -1.74 3.19
C ASN A 160 -0.64 -2.69 2.56
N THR A 161 -0.47 -2.99 1.28
CA THR A 161 -1.40 -3.83 0.52
C THR A 161 -0.71 -4.97 -0.19
N TYR A 162 -1.49 -6.00 -0.52
CA TYR A 162 -1.16 -6.99 -1.54
C TYR A 162 -2.10 -6.87 -2.74
N PRO A 163 -1.63 -7.15 -3.96
CA PRO A 163 -2.49 -7.19 -5.14
C PRO A 163 -3.25 -8.52 -5.23
N ASP A 164 -4.54 -8.46 -5.57
CA ASP A 164 -5.34 -9.61 -6.01
C ASP A 164 -6.25 -9.20 -7.17
N GLY A 165 -5.89 -9.69 -8.36
CA GLY A 165 -6.54 -9.34 -9.61
C GLY A 165 -6.30 -7.88 -9.99
N ASN A 166 -7.37 -7.09 -10.06
CA ASN A 166 -7.32 -5.66 -10.40
C ASN A 166 -7.39 -4.75 -9.17
N ASN A 167 -7.44 -5.33 -7.97
CA ASN A 167 -7.61 -4.62 -6.71
C ASN A 167 -6.38 -4.82 -5.82
N ASP A 168 -6.26 -3.96 -4.82
CA ASP A 168 -5.27 -4.07 -3.76
C ASP A 168 -6.00 -4.12 -2.42
N TYR A 169 -5.59 -5.05 -1.57
CA TYR A 169 -6.24 -5.29 -0.28
C TYR A 169 -5.27 -5.04 0.87
N VAL A 170 -5.76 -4.51 1.98
CA VAL A 170 -4.95 -4.19 3.16
C VAL A 170 -4.34 -5.45 3.76
N VAL A 171 -3.01 -5.56 3.73
CA VAL A 171 -2.25 -6.64 4.37
C VAL A 171 -1.82 -6.28 5.78
N SER A 172 -1.49 -5.00 5.99
CA SER A 172 -1.06 -4.51 7.30
C SER A 172 -1.29 -3.02 7.47
N ILE A 173 -1.38 -2.63 8.73
CA ILE A 173 -1.46 -1.25 9.18
C ILE A 173 -0.34 -1.05 10.20
N GLU A 174 0.51 -0.05 9.97
CA GLU A 174 1.65 0.26 10.84
C GLU A 174 1.51 1.66 11.42
N LEU A 175 1.40 1.75 12.74
CA LEU A 175 1.46 3.01 13.47
C LEU A 175 2.92 3.34 13.72
N VAL A 176 3.33 4.53 13.28
CA VAL A 176 4.73 4.99 13.28
C VAL A 176 4.91 6.32 14.01
N SER A 177 3.85 6.80 14.67
CA SER A 177 3.84 8.05 15.46
C SER A 177 2.91 7.89 16.67
N ASP A 178 3.20 8.64 17.72
CA ASP A 178 2.41 8.76 18.93
C ASP A 178 1.13 9.60 18.77
N SER A 179 0.94 10.22 17.60
CA SER A 179 -0.30 10.93 17.22
C SER A 179 -1.49 10.00 16.97
N VAL A 180 -1.23 8.69 16.83
CA VAL A 180 -2.24 7.64 16.63
C VAL A 180 -2.02 6.51 17.63
N SER A 181 -3.09 5.78 17.94
CA SER A 181 -3.05 4.73 18.97
C SER A 181 -3.80 3.47 18.52
N THR A 182 -3.53 2.37 19.21
CA THR A 182 -4.42 1.21 19.18
C THR A 182 -5.78 1.54 19.81
N VAL A 183 -6.77 0.65 19.65
CA VAL A 183 -8.09 0.79 20.29
C VAL A 183 -8.06 0.79 21.83
N LYS A 184 -7.01 0.23 22.43
CA LYS A 184 -6.77 0.27 23.89
C LYS A 184 -5.85 1.42 24.32
N GLY A 185 -5.46 2.29 23.39
CA GLY A 185 -4.74 3.53 23.66
C GLY A 185 -3.21 3.41 23.67
N VAL A 186 -2.64 2.28 23.26
CA VAL A 186 -1.17 2.13 23.19
C VAL A 186 -0.63 2.87 21.97
N THR A 187 0.45 3.62 22.15
CA THR A 187 1.12 4.40 21.10
C THR A 187 2.60 4.02 20.98
N THR A 188 3.24 4.41 19.87
CA THR A 188 4.70 4.42 19.81
C THR A 188 5.27 5.37 20.88
N GLY A 189 6.51 5.15 21.31
CA GLY A 189 7.17 5.91 22.38
C GLY A 189 6.86 5.41 23.79
N MET A 190 5.84 4.57 23.97
CA MET A 190 5.57 3.91 25.25
C MET A 190 6.58 2.81 25.56
N LYS A 191 6.75 2.51 26.86
CA LYS A 191 7.50 1.33 27.28
C LYS A 191 6.73 0.07 26.96
N ILE A 192 7.44 -1.00 26.60
CA ILE A 192 6.81 -2.30 26.36
C ILE A 192 6.04 -2.78 27.60
N ASP A 193 6.57 -2.61 28.81
CA ASP A 193 5.90 -3.03 30.06
C ASP A 193 4.50 -2.42 30.23
N ASP A 194 4.33 -1.16 29.81
CA ASP A 194 3.04 -0.49 29.88
C ASP A 194 2.05 -1.12 28.89
N ALA A 195 2.48 -1.44 27.67
CA ALA A 195 1.64 -2.14 26.70
C ALA A 195 1.30 -3.57 27.14
N LEU A 196 2.23 -4.28 27.77
CA LEU A 196 1.99 -5.61 28.33
C LEU A 196 0.96 -5.57 29.47
N ALA A 197 0.97 -4.51 30.28
CA ALA A 197 -0.05 -4.29 31.31
C ALA A 197 -1.46 -4.08 30.71
N VAL A 198 -1.55 -3.55 29.48
CA VAL A 198 -2.81 -3.35 28.76
C VAL A 198 -3.32 -4.63 28.10
N TYR A 199 -2.45 -5.35 27.40
CA TYR A 199 -2.81 -6.49 26.56
C TYR A 199 -2.62 -7.87 27.22
N GLY A 200 -1.97 -7.90 28.37
CA GLY A 200 -1.69 -9.12 29.14
C GLY A 200 -0.43 -9.86 28.67
N GLN A 201 -0.11 -10.96 29.35
CA GLN A 201 1.18 -11.66 29.17
C GLN A 201 1.16 -12.79 28.11
N ASN A 202 0.04 -12.98 27.39
CA ASN A 202 -0.09 -14.04 26.40
C ASN A 202 0.41 -13.62 25.02
N TYR A 203 1.71 -13.29 24.94
CA TYR A 203 2.40 -12.91 23.72
C TYR A 203 3.56 -13.87 23.42
N THR A 204 4.00 -13.89 22.17
CA THR A 204 5.27 -14.49 21.77
C THR A 204 6.28 -13.41 21.45
N VAL A 205 7.57 -13.72 21.53
CA VAL A 205 8.65 -12.81 21.13
C VAL A 205 9.40 -13.40 19.96
N ASN A 206 9.53 -12.63 18.88
CA ASN A 206 10.33 -12.98 17.72
C ASN A 206 11.27 -11.82 17.35
N GLY A 207 12.55 -11.97 17.70
CA GLY A 207 13.52 -10.88 17.61
C GLY A 207 13.08 -9.69 18.47
N PHE A 208 12.84 -8.54 17.83
CA PHE A 208 12.37 -7.31 18.48
C PHE A 208 10.85 -7.19 18.54
N ASN A 209 10.09 -8.18 18.06
CA ASN A 209 8.64 -8.13 17.97
C ASN A 209 7.98 -8.89 19.13
N TYR A 210 7.13 -8.20 19.88
CA TYR A 210 6.21 -8.79 20.86
C TYR A 210 4.86 -8.97 20.18
N GLN A 211 4.41 -10.20 20.00
CA GLN A 211 3.29 -10.55 19.13
C GLN A 211 2.11 -11.13 19.90
N TYR A 212 0.93 -10.58 19.65
CA TYR A 212 -0.35 -11.11 20.08
C TYR A 212 -1.10 -11.63 18.86
N GLN A 213 -1.46 -12.91 18.86
CA GLN A 213 -2.05 -13.57 17.70
C GLN A 213 -3.45 -14.12 18.02
N THR A 214 -4.36 -13.98 17.07
CA THR A 214 -5.64 -14.70 17.06
C THR A 214 -5.97 -15.15 15.64
N GLY A 215 -6.09 -16.46 15.46
CA GLY A 215 -6.26 -17.06 14.14
C GLY A 215 -5.11 -16.72 13.19
N ASP A 216 -5.47 -16.21 12.03
CA ASP A 216 -4.61 -15.78 10.91
C ASP A 216 -4.20 -14.30 11.00
N LYS A 217 -4.40 -13.64 12.14
CA LYS A 217 -4.06 -12.22 12.31
C LYS A 217 -3.28 -12.01 13.60
N TYR A 218 -2.39 -11.03 13.58
CA TYR A 218 -1.62 -10.67 14.76
C TYR A 218 -1.35 -9.17 14.84
N MET A 219 -1.17 -8.70 16.07
CA MET A 219 -0.61 -7.39 16.37
C MET A 219 0.80 -7.59 16.89
N TYR A 220 1.72 -6.73 16.50
CA TYR A 220 3.07 -6.72 17.03
C TYR A 220 3.49 -5.36 17.55
N PHE A 221 4.31 -5.36 18.60
CA PHE A 221 5.10 -4.20 19.03
C PHE A 221 6.55 -4.45 18.64
N TYR A 222 7.09 -3.61 17.76
CA TYR A 222 8.52 -3.60 17.46
C TYR A 222 9.23 -2.72 18.48
N VAL A 223 10.10 -3.31 19.29
CA VAL A 223 10.69 -2.68 20.48
C VAL A 223 12.19 -2.50 20.32
N GLN A 224 12.66 -1.29 20.60
CA GLN A 224 14.08 -0.96 20.70
C GLN A 224 14.33 -0.26 22.03
N ASP A 225 15.36 -0.67 22.77
CA ASP A 225 15.71 -0.10 24.08
C ASP A 225 14.53 -0.05 25.08
N GLY A 226 13.65 -1.06 25.00
CA GLY A 226 12.45 -1.16 25.84
C GLY A 226 11.30 -0.22 25.44
N ILE A 227 11.45 0.54 24.35
CA ILE A 227 10.47 1.49 23.83
C ILE A 227 9.86 0.97 22.53
N ILE A 228 8.54 1.10 22.41
CA ILE A 228 7.79 0.73 21.21
C ILE A 228 8.09 1.73 20.10
N SER A 229 8.66 1.26 19.00
CA SER A 229 8.98 2.11 17.84
C SER A 229 7.95 1.99 16.72
N ILE A 230 7.33 0.81 16.55
CA ILE A 230 6.26 0.56 15.57
C ILE A 230 5.22 -0.35 16.22
N ILE A 231 3.95 -0.11 15.93
CA ILE A 231 2.86 -1.04 16.22
C ILE A 231 2.28 -1.50 14.89
N GLY A 232 2.28 -2.80 14.61
CA GLY A 232 1.70 -3.34 13.39
C GLY A 232 0.52 -4.24 13.65
N ILE A 233 -0.52 -4.13 12.83
CA ILE A 233 -1.66 -5.07 12.75
C ILE A 233 -1.56 -5.74 11.38
N VAL A 234 -1.50 -7.06 11.35
CA VAL A 234 -1.08 -7.82 10.16
C VAL A 234 -1.93 -9.05 9.93
N TYR A 235 -2.22 -9.34 8.67
CA TYR A 235 -2.72 -10.63 8.22
C TYR A 235 -1.54 -11.60 8.05
N ALA A 236 -1.52 -12.69 8.83
CA ALA A 236 -0.54 -13.77 8.72
C ALA A 236 -0.93 -14.69 7.57
N ASN A 237 -0.23 -14.54 6.44
CA ASN A 237 -0.26 -15.50 5.33
C ASN A 237 0.46 -16.80 5.67
#